data_AF-A0A3D5DBC2-F1
#
_entry.id   AF-A0A3D5DBC2-F1
#
_cell.length_a   1.000
_cell.length_b   1.000
_cell.length_c   1.000
_cell.angle_alpha   90.00
_cell.angle_beta   90.00
_cell.angle_gamma   90.00
#
_symmetry.space_group_name_H-M   'P 1'
#
loop_
_entity.id
_entity.type
_entity.pdbx_description
1 polymer ?
#
loop_
_entity_poly.entity_id
_entity_poly.type
_entity_poly.pdbx_seq_one_letter_code
_entity_poly.pdbx_strand_id
1 'polypeptide(L)'
;MNKLTNRLRIWRTNIGRESSKLVRKALAPPGVRELPPKYPQDFSPFTRNLWNKVSPYTMTSQSRIANLERAVRYIIANNISGDFVECGVGA
;
A
#
# COMPACT_ATOMS: atom_id res chain seq x y z
N MET A 1 29.50 -2.78 -32.62
CA MET A 1 28.52 -3.51 -31.80
C MET A 1 27.18 -2.77 -31.87
N ASN A 2 26.17 -3.36 -32.52
CA ASN A 2 25.04 -2.62 -33.08
C ASN A 2 23.93 -2.33 -32.05
N LYS A 3 23.41 -1.10 -31.99
CA LYS A 3 22.39 -0.67 -30.99
C LYS A 3 21.12 -1.53 -31.04
N LEU A 4 20.81 -2.07 -32.22
CA LEU A 4 19.68 -2.97 -32.49
C LEU A 4 19.84 -4.34 -31.83
N THR A 5 21.04 -4.93 -31.83
CA THR A 5 21.26 -6.27 -31.25
C THR A 5 21.20 -6.24 -29.73
N ASN A 6 21.62 -5.14 -29.11
CA ASN A 6 21.50 -4.97 -27.66
C ASN A 6 20.03 -4.81 -27.22
N ARG A 7 19.20 -4.11 -28.02
CA ARG A 7 17.76 -3.94 -27.77
C ARG A 7 17.01 -5.27 -27.89
N LEU A 8 17.33 -6.07 -28.91
CA LEU A 8 16.77 -7.42 -29.10
C LEU A 8 17.16 -8.38 -27.97
N ARG A 9 18.40 -8.28 -27.48
CA ARG A 9 18.87 -9.06 -26.32
C ARG A 9 18.08 -8.71 -25.05
N ILE A 10 17.96 -7.42 -24.73
CA ILE A 10 17.20 -6.93 -23.57
C ILE A 10 15.74 -7.36 -23.65
N TRP A 11 15.13 -7.25 -24.83
CA TRP A 11 13.74 -7.67 -25.06
C TRP A 11 13.54 -9.18 -24.83
N ARG A 12 14.44 -10.02 -25.36
CA ARG A 12 14.44 -11.48 -25.08
C ARG A 12 14.61 -11.79 -23.59
N THR A 13 15.47 -11.05 -22.88
CA THR A 13 15.68 -11.27 -21.44
C THR A 13 14.45 -10.88 -20.61
N ASN A 14 13.81 -9.76 -20.96
CA ASN A 14 12.59 -9.30 -20.30
C ASN A 14 11.42 -10.25 -20.55
N ILE A 15 11.26 -10.75 -21.78
CA ILE A 15 10.24 -11.77 -22.09
C ILE A 15 10.47 -13.04 -21.28
N GLY A 16 11.71 -13.53 -21.20
CA GLY A 16 12.05 -14.70 -20.38
C GLY A 16 11.73 -14.49 -18.90
N ARG A 17 11.97 -13.28 -18.37
CA ARG A 17 11.64 -12.92 -16.99
C ARG A 17 10.14 -12.87 -16.73
N GLU A 18 9.37 -12.23 -17.60
CA GLU A 18 7.91 -12.12 -17.43
C GLU A 18 7.23 -13.48 -17.55
N SER A 19 7.62 -14.29 -18.53
CA SER A 19 7.12 -15.67 -18.67
C SER A 19 7.45 -16.54 -17.46
N SER A 20 8.66 -16.41 -16.90
CA SER A 20 9.04 -17.12 -15.67
C SER A 20 8.21 -16.72 -14.44
N LYS A 21 7.79 -15.44 -14.33
CA LYS A 21 6.88 -15.00 -13.25
C LYS A 21 5.51 -15.66 -13.39
N LEU A 22 5.02 -15.75 -14.62
CA LEU A 22 3.72 -16.33 -14.93
C LEU A 22 3.69 -17.83 -14.65
N VAL A 23 4.72 -18.56 -15.10
CA VAL A 23 4.90 -19.99 -14.81
C VAL A 23 5.00 -20.24 -13.30
N ARG A 24 5.80 -19.45 -12.58
CA ARG A 24 5.89 -19.57 -11.11
C ARG A 24 4.59 -19.26 -10.39
N LYS A 25 3.76 -18.36 -10.91
CA LYS A 25 2.43 -18.06 -10.35
C LYS A 25 1.44 -19.20 -10.61
N ALA A 26 1.50 -19.82 -11.78
CA ALA A 26 0.63 -20.93 -12.15
C ALA A 26 0.98 -22.24 -11.43
N LEU A 27 2.28 -22.49 -11.23
CA LEU A 27 2.79 -23.69 -10.54
C LEU A 27 2.91 -23.51 -9.01
N ALA A 28 2.53 -22.35 -8.46
CA ALA A 28 2.57 -22.14 -7.03
C ALA A 28 1.53 -23.05 -6.33
N PRO A 29 1.90 -23.80 -5.27
CA PRO A 29 0.92 -24.51 -4.46
C PRO A 29 -0.14 -23.54 -3.92
N PRO A 30 -1.40 -23.99 -3.71
CA PRO A 30 -2.40 -23.18 -3.04
C PRO A 30 -1.87 -22.69 -1.67
N GLY A 31 -1.97 -21.38 -1.42
CA GLY A 31 -1.42 -20.71 -0.23
C GLY A 31 0.03 -20.21 -0.34
N VAL A 32 0.78 -20.59 -1.38
CA VAL A 32 2.14 -20.06 -1.61
C VAL A 32 2.05 -18.79 -2.44
N ARG A 33 2.05 -17.64 -1.75
CA ARG A 33 1.98 -16.25 -2.29
C ARG A 33 0.57 -15.75 -2.64
N GLU A 34 -0.31 -15.74 -1.67
CA GLU A 34 -1.37 -14.74 -1.70
C GLU A 34 -0.76 -13.36 -1.42
N LEU A 35 -1.15 -12.36 -2.20
CA LEU A 35 -0.83 -10.98 -1.86
C LEU A 35 -1.45 -10.69 -0.49
N PRO A 36 -0.78 -9.93 0.38
CA PRO A 36 -1.41 -9.50 1.62
C PRO A 36 -2.72 -8.78 1.29
N PRO A 37 -3.75 -8.93 2.14
CA PRO A 37 -5.00 -8.22 1.95
C PRO A 37 -4.72 -6.71 1.90
N LYS A 38 -5.53 -5.98 1.11
CA LYS A 38 -5.38 -4.53 0.92
C LYS A 38 -5.37 -3.76 2.25
N TYR A 39 -6.11 -4.25 3.25
CA TYR A 39 -6.22 -3.68 4.58
C TYR A 39 -5.86 -4.73 5.64
N PRO A 40 -5.30 -4.29 6.77
CA PRO A 40 -5.23 -5.09 7.98
C PRO A 40 -6.61 -5.60 8.44
N GLN A 41 -6.64 -6.76 9.09
CA GLN A 41 -7.89 -7.40 9.54
C GLN A 41 -8.63 -6.57 10.60
N ASP A 42 -7.89 -5.82 11.42
CA ASP A 42 -8.42 -4.96 12.51
C ASP A 42 -8.99 -3.63 12.01
N PHE A 43 -8.93 -3.34 10.71
CA PHE A 43 -9.50 -2.11 10.16
C PHE A 43 -11.02 -2.22 10.06
N SER A 44 -11.71 -1.34 10.79
CA SER A 44 -13.15 -1.17 10.70
C SER A 44 -13.59 -0.73 9.29
N PRO A 45 -14.85 -0.94 8.89
CA PRO A 45 -15.37 -0.41 7.62
C PRO A 45 -15.16 1.10 7.49
N PHE A 46 -15.31 1.84 8.60
CA PHE A 46 -15.05 3.27 8.65
C PHE A 46 -13.58 3.58 8.33
N THR A 47 -12.63 2.92 8.99
CA THR A 47 -11.18 3.12 8.81
C THR A 47 -10.77 2.86 7.35
N ARG A 48 -11.32 1.80 6.73
CA ARG A 48 -11.07 1.49 5.31
C ARG A 48 -11.59 2.61 4.39
N ASN A 49 -12.78 3.14 4.68
CA ASN A 49 -13.37 4.24 3.93
C ASN A 49 -12.57 5.55 4.11
N LEU A 50 -12.14 5.85 5.33
CA LEU A 50 -11.29 6.98 5.65
C LEU A 50 -9.99 6.92 4.85
N TRP A 51 -9.27 5.79 4.90
CA TRP A 51 -8.05 5.59 4.11
C TRP A 51 -8.27 5.85 2.62
N ASN A 52 -9.32 5.28 2.04
CA ASN A 52 -9.60 5.46 0.61
C ASN A 52 -9.83 6.92 0.22
N LYS A 53 -10.38 7.73 1.13
CA LYS A 53 -10.60 9.16 0.91
C LYS A 53 -9.32 9.97 1.05
N VAL A 54 -8.49 9.67 2.05
CA VAL A 54 -7.34 10.53 2.41
C VAL A 54 -6.02 10.11 1.77
N SER A 55 -5.87 8.84 1.39
CA SER A 55 -4.60 8.31 0.85
C SER A 55 -4.00 9.06 -0.35
N PRO A 56 -4.77 9.71 -1.25
CA PRO A 56 -4.18 10.52 -2.31
C PRO A 56 -3.50 11.81 -1.83
N TYR A 57 -3.79 12.26 -0.60
CA TYR A 57 -3.41 13.59 -0.10
C TYR A 57 -2.42 13.53 1.05
N THR A 58 -1.95 12.35 1.43
CA THR A 58 -1.04 12.19 2.58
C THR A 58 0.00 11.12 2.32
N MET A 59 1.23 11.39 2.78
CA MET A 59 2.30 10.39 2.82
C MET A 59 2.22 9.50 4.07
N THR A 60 1.23 9.72 4.93
CA THR A 60 1.01 8.95 6.16
C THR A 60 0.56 7.53 5.82
N SER A 61 1.13 6.52 6.49
CA SER A 61 0.79 5.11 6.25
C SER A 61 -0.63 4.77 6.73
N GLN A 62 -1.19 3.67 6.22
CA GLN A 62 -2.49 3.14 6.67
C GLN A 62 -2.59 3.03 8.21
N SER A 63 -1.56 2.45 8.83
CA SER A 63 -1.52 2.26 10.29
C SER A 63 -1.51 3.58 11.06
N ARG A 64 -0.79 4.59 10.57
CA ARG A 64 -0.77 5.93 11.20
C ARG A 64 -2.12 6.65 11.05
N ILE A 65 -2.81 6.50 9.91
CA ILE A 65 -4.18 7.02 9.75
C ILE A 65 -5.15 6.34 10.72
N ALA A 66 -5.06 5.01 10.87
CA ALA A 66 -5.89 4.29 11.84
C ALA A 66 -5.62 4.70 13.30
N ASN A 67 -4.36 4.98 13.64
CA ASN A 67 -4.00 5.49 14.96
C ASN A 67 -4.50 6.91 15.19
N LEU A 68 -4.37 7.80 14.20
CA LEU A 68 -4.89 9.16 14.28
C LEU A 68 -6.41 9.15 14.46
N GLU A 69 -7.13 8.32 13.70
CA GLU A 69 -8.58 8.12 13.86
C GLU A 69 -8.92 7.72 15.30
N ARG A 70 -8.25 6.71 15.84
CA ARG A 70 -8.49 6.22 17.21
C ARG A 70 -8.18 7.28 18.27
N ALA A 71 -7.09 8.02 18.11
CA ALA A 71 -6.70 9.09 19.03
C ALA A 71 -7.73 10.21 19.05
N VAL A 72 -8.17 10.69 17.88
CA VAL A 72 -9.20 11.73 17.76
C VAL A 72 -10.51 11.25 18.38
N ARG A 73 -10.95 10.03 18.06
CA ARG A 73 -12.18 9.46 18.65
C ARG A 73 -12.10 9.37 20.18
N TYR A 74 -10.96 8.95 20.71
CA TYR A 74 -10.75 8.87 22.16
C TYR A 74 -10.84 10.25 22.82
N ILE A 75 -10.16 11.25 22.25
CA ILE A 75 -10.17 12.64 22.76
C ILE A 75 -11.59 13.19 22.80
N ILE A 76 -12.34 13.04 21.70
CA ILE A 76 -13.73 13.50 21.60
C ILE A 76 -14.63 12.74 22.58
N ALA A 77 -14.52 11.41 22.66
CA ALA A 77 -15.37 10.60 23.54
C ALA A 77 -15.17 10.90 25.03
N ASN A 78 -13.98 11.38 25.42
CA ASN A 78 -13.64 11.69 26.81
C ASN A 78 -13.68 13.20 27.12
N ASN A 79 -14.14 14.05 26.17
CA ASN A 79 -14.19 15.50 26.33
C ASN A 79 -12.84 16.12 26.79
N ILE A 80 -11.73 15.61 26.27
CA ILE A 80 -10.40 16.15 26.57
C ILE A 80 -10.25 17.46 25.80
N SER A 81 -10.04 18.57 26.52
CA SER A 81 -9.91 19.91 25.93
C SER A 81 -8.55 20.13 25.28
N GLY A 82 -8.52 20.99 24.26
CA GLY A 82 -7.31 21.37 23.52
C GLY A 82 -7.53 21.37 22.01
N ASP A 83 -6.50 21.79 21.28
CA ASP A 83 -6.50 21.84 19.82
C ASP A 83 -5.76 20.65 19.21
N PHE A 84 -6.08 20.32 17.96
CA PHE A 84 -5.29 19.39 17.15
C PHE A 84 -4.26 20.16 16.33
N VAL A 85 -3.00 19.75 16.41
CA VAL A 85 -1.89 20.35 15.64
C VAL A 85 -1.06 19.27 14.96
N GLU A 86 -0.65 19.53 13.72
CA GLU A 86 0.30 18.71 12.98
C GLU A 86 1.43 19.61 12.44
N CYS A 87 2.66 19.32 12.85
CA CYS A 87 3.85 20.02 12.37
C CYS A 87 4.48 19.22 11.22
N GLY A 88 4.48 19.77 10.00
CA GLY A 88 5.01 19.11 8.81
C GLY A 88 3.95 18.27 8.10
N VAL A 89 3.08 18.92 7.33
CA VAL A 89 1.89 18.34 6.68
C VAL A 89 2.13 17.76 5.28
N GLY A 90 3.39 17.61 4.87
CA GLY A 90 3.81 17.29 3.50
C GLY A 90 4.00 18.54 2.63
N ALA A 91 4.85 18.44 1.60
CA ALA A 91 5.14 19.48 0.63
C ALA A 91 4.90 18.95 -0.79
#